data_AF-A0A926YX32-F1
#
_entry.id   AF-A0A926YX32-F1
#
_cell.length_a   1.000
_cell.length_b   1.000
_cell.length_c   1.000
_cell.angle_alpha   90.00
_cell.angle_beta   90.00
_cell.angle_gamma   90.00
#
_symmetry.space_group_name_H-M   'P 1'
#
loop_
_entity.id
_entity.type
_entity.pdbx_description
1 polymer ?
#
loop_
_entity_poly.entity_id
_entity_poly.type
_entity_poly.pdbx_seq_one_letter_code
_entity_poly.pdbx_strand_id
1 'polypeptide(L)'
;MLWVFQFPAWSMGFCLVIFPALGLTGYYIRQYRLEQWQRQKLRPQWLSNSHWWLGMAFLALMVFLWLFGVVGTIWRHGSLQYSGHFWAGNVMLALTLLSVWSAQQMNNRETPTAIRLWLRPLHLGTNAVILIGLAWVSWTGWEVVQQYIR
;
A
#
# COMPACT_ATOMS: atom_id res chain seq x y z
N MET A 1 7.50 23.82 14.93
CA MET A 1 6.54 23.32 13.91
C MET A 1 7.19 22.45 12.83
N LEU A 2 8.50 22.57 12.55
CA LEU A 2 9.24 21.70 11.60
C LEU A 2 9.15 20.19 11.89
N TRP A 3 9.05 19.79 13.16
CA TRP A 3 8.99 18.37 13.57
C TRP A 3 7.75 17.62 13.08
N VAL A 4 6.61 18.29 12.91
CA VAL A 4 5.35 17.62 12.53
C VAL A 4 5.43 17.09 11.09
N PHE A 5 6.21 17.76 10.22
CA PHE A 5 6.40 17.35 8.83
C PHE A 5 7.52 16.33 8.62
N GLN A 6 8.36 16.10 9.65
CA GLN A 6 9.36 15.02 9.61
C GLN A 6 8.69 13.65 9.67
N PHE A 7 7.63 13.47 10.48
CA PHE A 7 6.93 12.19 10.58
C PHE A 7 6.32 11.71 9.25
N PRO A 8 5.58 12.53 8.48
CA PRO A 8 5.12 12.16 7.14
C PRO A 8 6.27 11.82 6.18
N ALA A 9 7.37 12.58 6.19
CA ALA A 9 8.51 12.32 5.32
C ALA A 9 9.15 10.94 5.60
N TRP A 10 9.36 10.60 6.88
CA TRP A 10 9.84 9.27 7.28
C TRP A 10 8.84 8.17 6.91
N SER A 11 7.55 8.39 7.13
CA SER A 11 6.48 7.45 6.77
C SER A 11 6.42 7.17 5.27
N MET A 12 6.65 8.17 4.41
CA MET A 12 6.79 7.96 2.96
C MET A 12 7.98 7.05 2.65
N GLY A 13 9.13 7.30 3.28
CA GLY A 13 10.31 6.43 3.17
C GLY A 13 10.02 4.98 3.58
N PHE A 14 9.31 4.77 4.69
CA PHE A 14 8.89 3.44 5.11
C PHE A 14 7.97 2.75 4.09
N CYS A 15 7.06 3.50 3.45
CA CYS A 15 6.22 2.95 2.38
C CYS A 15 7.06 2.46 1.19
N LEU A 16 8.07 3.23 0.79
CA LEU A 16 9.00 2.87 -0.28
C LEU A 16 9.84 1.63 0.02
N VAL A 17 10.01 1.25 1.29
CA VAL A 17 10.71 0.02 1.71
C VAL A 17 9.74 -1.16 1.87
N ILE A 18 8.61 -0.94 2.53
CA ILE A 18 7.62 -2.00 2.81
C ILE A 18 6.98 -2.50 1.52
N PHE A 19 6.70 -1.62 0.56
CA PHE A 19 6.00 -2.02 -0.66
C PHE A 19 6.83 -2.96 -1.56
N PRO A 20 8.13 -2.73 -1.80
CA PRO A 20 9.02 -3.73 -2.41
C PRO A 20 9.12 -5.03 -1.60
N ALA A 21 9.17 -4.95 -0.26
CA ALA A 21 9.19 -6.16 0.59
C ALA A 21 7.90 -6.98 0.44
N LEU A 22 6.74 -6.34 0.26
CA LEU A 22 5.48 -6.98 -0.11
C LEU A 22 5.57 -7.67 -1.47
N GLY A 23 6.16 -7.01 -2.46
CA GLY A 23 6.41 -7.59 -3.78
C GLY A 23 7.29 -8.84 -3.71
N LEU A 24 8.40 -8.78 -2.97
CA LEU A 24 9.32 -9.90 -2.77
C LEU A 24 8.66 -11.08 -2.06
N THR A 25 8.00 -10.83 -0.92
CA THR A 25 7.30 -11.89 -0.18
C THR A 25 6.16 -12.50 -1.00
N GLY A 26 5.40 -11.69 -1.75
CA GLY A 26 4.37 -12.15 -2.68
C GLY A 26 4.93 -12.99 -3.84
N TYR A 27 6.08 -12.59 -4.39
CA TYR A 27 6.80 -13.35 -5.41
C TYR A 27 7.22 -14.73 -4.89
N TYR A 28 7.85 -14.80 -3.71
CA TYR A 28 8.21 -16.09 -3.11
C TYR A 28 6.97 -16.96 -2.83
N ILE A 29 5.87 -16.37 -2.32
CA ILE A 29 4.61 -17.11 -2.14
C ILE A 29 4.12 -17.71 -3.47
N ARG A 30 4.24 -16.98 -4.58
CA ARG A 30 3.89 -17.50 -5.92
C ARG A 30 4.80 -18.66 -6.31
N GLN A 31 6.11 -18.53 -6.11
CA GLN A 31 7.07 -19.59 -6.46
C GLN A 31 6.82 -20.86 -5.65
N TYR A 32 6.59 -20.76 -4.33
CA TYR A 32 6.24 -21.92 -3.51
C TYR A 32 4.96 -22.63 -3.97
N ARG A 33 3.96 -21.91 -4.49
CA ARG A 33 2.74 -22.56 -5.03
C ARG A 33 3.02 -23.31 -6.33
N LEU A 34 3.87 -22.77 -7.20
CA LEU A 34 4.29 -23.45 -8.43
C LEU A 34 5.12 -24.69 -8.11
N GLU A 35 6.07 -24.58 -7.17
CA GLU A 35 6.87 -25.71 -6.69
C GLU A 35 6.03 -26.74 -5.94
N GLN A 36 5.00 -26.34 -5.19
CA GLN A 36 4.08 -27.28 -4.53
C GLN A 36 3.34 -28.14 -5.56
N TRP A 37 2.91 -27.54 -6.67
CA TRP A 37 2.27 -28.26 -7.77
C TRP A 37 3.22 -29.25 -8.46
N GLN A 38 4.53 -28.96 -8.52
CA GLN A 38 5.53 -29.80 -9.19
C GLN A 38 6.24 -30.82 -8.29
N ARG A 39 6.50 -30.48 -7.02
CA ARG A 39 7.46 -31.16 -6.13
C ARG A 39 6.96 -31.35 -4.69
N GLN A 40 5.67 -31.08 -4.41
CA GLN A 40 5.05 -31.19 -3.08
C GLN A 40 5.75 -30.41 -1.95
N LYS A 41 6.47 -29.33 -2.29
CA LYS A 41 7.16 -28.50 -1.28
C LYS A 41 6.15 -27.70 -0.48
N LEU A 42 6.23 -27.79 0.85
CA LEU A 42 5.37 -27.03 1.75
C LEU A 42 5.78 -25.56 1.79
N ARG A 43 4.80 -24.67 1.63
CA ARG A 43 4.99 -23.23 1.81
C ARG A 43 5.25 -22.91 3.28
N PRO A 44 6.34 -22.22 3.64
CA PRO A 44 6.58 -21.82 5.03
C PRO A 44 5.50 -20.84 5.52
N GLN A 45 4.95 -21.10 6.70
CA GLN A 45 3.89 -20.27 7.28
C GLN A 45 4.37 -18.84 7.61
N TRP A 46 5.63 -18.70 8.07
CA TRP A 46 6.23 -17.41 8.41
C TRP A 46 6.21 -16.43 7.23
N LEU A 47 6.40 -16.91 6.00
CA LEU A 47 6.39 -16.08 4.80
C LEU A 47 5.01 -15.48 4.54
N SER A 48 3.95 -16.27 4.75
CA SER A 48 2.56 -15.82 4.57
C SER A 48 2.15 -14.84 5.67
N ASN A 49 2.53 -15.13 6.91
CA ASN A 49 2.29 -14.23 8.04
C ASN A 49 3.04 -12.90 7.84
N SER A 50 4.29 -12.95 7.37
CA SER A 50 5.09 -11.75 7.10
C SER A 50 4.46 -10.89 6.02
N HIS A 51 4.02 -11.49 4.91
CA HIS A 51 3.33 -10.76 3.85
C HIS A 51 2.05 -10.08 4.35
N TRP A 52 1.28 -10.76 5.20
CA TRP A 52 0.07 -10.20 5.80
C TRP A 52 0.37 -9.01 6.71
N TRP A 53 1.33 -9.15 7.64
CA TRP A 53 1.72 -8.06 8.55
C TRP A 53 2.32 -6.86 7.82
N LEU A 54 3.16 -7.08 6.81
CA LEU A 54 3.67 -6.01 5.94
C LEU A 54 2.52 -5.29 5.23
N GLY A 55 1.49 -6.01 4.81
CA GLY A 55 0.32 -5.46 4.13
C GLY A 55 -0.50 -4.55 5.05
N MET A 56 -0.71 -5.00 6.29
CA MET A 56 -1.38 -4.21 7.32
C MET A 56 -0.56 -2.96 7.71
N ALA A 57 0.77 -3.11 7.85
CA ALA A 57 1.66 -1.99 8.12
C ALA A 57 1.64 -0.96 6.99
N PHE A 58 1.68 -1.41 5.73
CA PHE A 58 1.57 -0.53 4.57
C PHE A 58 0.22 0.22 4.54
N LEU A 59 -0.89 -0.47 4.79
CA LEU A 59 -2.21 0.17 4.88
C LEU A 59 -2.25 1.22 6.00
N ALA A 60 -1.73 0.90 7.19
CA ALA A 60 -1.69 1.82 8.31
C ALA A 60 -0.87 3.08 7.98
N LEU A 61 0.28 2.93 7.30
CA LEU A 61 1.09 4.06 6.84
C LEU A 61 0.37 4.90 5.79
N MET A 62 -0.33 4.28 4.83
CA MET A 62 -1.12 5.00 3.82
C MET A 62 -2.22 5.85 4.48
N VAL A 63 -2.96 5.28 5.44
CA VAL A 63 -3.97 6.02 6.22
C VAL A 63 -3.33 7.15 7.03
N PHE A 64 -2.21 6.88 7.70
CA PHE A 64 -1.48 7.89 8.47
C PHE A 64 -1.05 9.07 7.59
N LEU A 65 -0.44 8.80 6.44
CA LEU A 65 0.00 9.84 5.50
C LEU A 65 -1.18 10.65 4.96
N TRP A 66 -2.28 9.98 4.60
CA TRP A 66 -3.48 10.64 4.11
C TRP A 66 -4.09 11.56 5.18
N LEU A 67 -4.20 11.10 6.43
CA LEU A 67 -4.70 11.91 7.55
C LEU A 67 -3.83 13.13 7.80
N PHE A 68 -2.51 12.96 7.84
CA PHE A 68 -1.59 14.09 8.01
C PHE A 68 -1.67 15.08 6.84
N GLY A 69 -1.84 14.61 5.61
CA GLY A 69 -2.06 15.47 4.45
C GLY A 69 -3.33 16.31 4.58
N VAL A 70 -4.46 15.67 4.92
CA VAL A 70 -5.76 16.36 5.12
C VAL A 70 -5.65 17.39 6.26
N VAL A 71 -5.21 16.96 7.44
CA VAL A 71 -5.09 17.84 8.61
C VAL A 71 -4.11 18.98 8.34
N GLY A 72 -2.98 18.70 7.68
CA GLY A 72 -1.96 19.69 7.35
C GLY A 72 -2.47 20.79 6.41
N THR A 73 -3.31 20.44 5.42
CA THR A 73 -3.91 21.43 4.51
C THR A 73 -4.94 22.31 5.21
N ILE A 74 -5.84 21.71 6.00
CA ILE A 74 -6.86 22.44 6.77
C ILE A 74 -6.19 23.39 7.76
N TRP A 75 -5.17 22.92 8.48
CA TRP A 75 -4.43 23.73 9.44
C TRP A 75 -3.76 24.95 8.79
N ARG A 76 -3.09 24.77 7.64
CA ARG A 76 -2.34 25.86 6.97
C ARG A 76 -3.24 26.85 6.23
N HIS A 77 -4.30 26.38 5.59
CA HIS A 77 -5.10 27.18 4.67
C HIS A 77 -6.52 27.49 5.18
N GLY A 78 -6.89 26.99 6.36
CA GLY A 78 -8.26 27.09 6.89
C GLY A 78 -9.29 26.26 6.11
N SER A 79 -8.87 25.52 5.08
CA SER A 79 -9.72 24.73 4.20
C SER A 79 -8.94 23.59 3.56
N LEU A 80 -9.65 22.55 3.09
CA LEU A 80 -9.07 21.43 2.37
C LEU A 80 -8.58 21.88 0.98
N GLN A 81 -7.33 21.56 0.65
CA GLN A 81 -6.74 21.92 -0.63
C GLN A 81 -6.80 20.76 -1.62
N TYR A 82 -7.47 20.97 -2.75
CA TYR A 82 -7.62 19.98 -3.82
C TYR A 82 -6.53 20.13 -4.87
N SER A 83 -5.35 19.57 -4.59
CA SER A 83 -4.22 19.52 -5.53
C SER A 83 -4.14 18.20 -6.28
N GLY A 84 -3.31 18.13 -7.33
CA GLY A 84 -3.00 16.85 -8.00
C GLY A 84 -2.44 15.81 -7.03
N HIS A 85 -1.62 16.23 -6.06
CA HIS A 85 -1.11 15.34 -5.01
C HIS A 85 -2.22 14.83 -4.08
N PHE A 86 -3.17 15.68 -3.71
CA PHE A 86 -4.33 15.27 -2.89
C PHE A 86 -5.13 14.17 -3.59
N TRP A 87 -5.49 14.36 -4.86
CA TRP A 87 -6.24 13.35 -5.62
C TRP A 87 -5.44 12.05 -5.79
N ALA A 88 -4.14 12.16 -6.09
CA ALA A 88 -3.28 10.99 -6.19
C ALA A 88 -3.21 10.22 -4.86
N GLY A 89 -3.12 10.90 -3.71
CA GLY A 89 -3.16 10.28 -2.39
C GLY A 89 -4.47 9.53 -2.11
N ASN A 90 -5.61 10.10 -2.50
CA ASN A 90 -6.92 9.44 -2.37
C ASN A 90 -7.03 8.18 -3.23
N VAL A 91 -6.58 8.26 -4.50
CA VAL A 91 -6.53 7.10 -5.41
C VAL A 91 -5.63 6.01 -4.83
N MET A 92 -4.45 6.38 -4.32
CA MET A 92 -3.51 5.44 -3.71
C MET A 92 -4.10 4.73 -2.49
N LEU A 93 -4.80 5.47 -1.61
CA LEU A 93 -5.49 4.88 -0.46
C LEU A 93 -6.61 3.93 -0.92
N ALA A 94 -7.42 4.32 -1.90
CA ALA A 94 -8.49 3.48 -2.45
C ALA A 94 -7.95 2.19 -3.08
N LEU A 95 -6.87 2.27 -3.87
CA LEU A 95 -6.20 1.09 -4.44
C LEU A 95 -5.61 0.20 -3.35
N THR A 96 -5.02 0.78 -2.30
CA THR A 96 -4.48 0.01 -1.17
C THR A 96 -5.58 -0.75 -0.45
N LEU A 97 -6.73 -0.11 -0.19
CA LEU A 97 -7.91 -0.75 0.38
C LEU A 97 -8.46 -1.86 -0.53
N LEU A 98 -8.52 -1.63 -1.84
CA LEU A 98 -8.93 -2.64 -2.83
C LEU A 98 -7.97 -3.85 -2.84
N SER A 99 -6.67 -3.61 -2.72
CA SER A 99 -5.65 -4.65 -2.63
C SER A 99 -5.81 -5.48 -1.35
N VAL A 100 -6.02 -4.84 -0.20
CA VAL A 100 -6.25 -5.52 1.08
C VAL A 100 -7.57 -6.31 1.07
N TRP A 101 -8.65 -5.68 0.61
CA TRP A 101 -9.96 -6.32 0.50
C TRP A 101 -9.89 -7.56 -0.41
N SER A 102 -9.29 -7.44 -1.59
CA SER A 102 -9.15 -8.58 -2.50
C SER A 102 -8.33 -9.73 -1.88
N ALA A 103 -7.29 -9.42 -1.10
CA ALA A 103 -6.53 -10.43 -0.35
C ALA A 103 -7.35 -11.12 0.75
N GLN A 104 -8.17 -10.37 1.50
CA GLN A 104 -9.06 -10.94 2.52
C GLN A 104 -10.11 -11.87 1.89
N GLN A 105 -10.71 -11.46 0.78
CA GLN A 105 -11.73 -12.27 0.10
C GLN A 105 -11.18 -13.55 -0.54
N MET A 106 -9.88 -13.63 -0.84
CA MET A 106 -9.28 -14.88 -1.34
C MET A 106 -9.36 -16.01 -0.30
N ASN A 107 -9.29 -15.69 0.99
CA ASN A 107 -9.27 -16.66 2.08
C ASN A 107 -10.63 -16.84 2.76
N ASN A 108 -11.59 -15.95 2.49
CA ASN A 108 -12.93 -16.04 3.05
C ASN A 108 -13.69 -17.23 2.44
N ARG A 109 -14.25 -18.11 3.27
CA ARG A 109 -14.98 -19.31 2.82
C ARG A 109 -16.35 -18.98 2.19
N GLU A 110 -16.93 -17.84 2.54
CA GLU A 110 -18.23 -17.41 2.03
C GLU A 110 -18.14 -16.76 0.64
N THR A 111 -16.95 -16.38 0.19
CA THR A 111 -16.77 -15.74 -1.12
C THR A 111 -17.13 -16.72 -2.25
N PRO A 112 -18.07 -16.36 -3.16
CA PRO A 112 -18.44 -17.19 -4.29
C PRO A 112 -17.24 -17.58 -5.17
N THR A 113 -17.22 -18.83 -5.64
CA THR A 113 -16.12 -19.36 -6.48
C THR A 113 -15.91 -18.52 -7.74
N ALA A 114 -17.00 -18.03 -8.36
CA ALA A 114 -16.95 -17.16 -9.53
C ALA A 114 -16.14 -15.87 -9.28
N ILE A 115 -16.24 -15.30 -8.08
CA ILE A 115 -15.50 -14.09 -7.68
C ILE A 115 -14.04 -14.44 -7.40
N ARG A 116 -13.77 -15.57 -6.72
CA ARG A 116 -12.39 -15.95 -6.33
C ARG A 116 -11.44 -16.10 -7.50
N LEU A 117 -11.94 -16.47 -8.68
CA LEU A 117 -11.14 -16.61 -9.90
C LEU A 117 -10.43 -15.30 -10.30
N TRP A 118 -11.07 -14.16 -10.03
CA TRP A 118 -10.57 -12.83 -10.43
C TRP A 118 -9.91 -12.05 -9.29
N LEU A 119 -10.06 -12.47 -8.04
CA LEU A 119 -9.45 -11.75 -6.90
C LEU A 119 -7.93 -11.69 -6.97
N ARG A 120 -7.27 -12.78 -7.36
CA ARG A 120 -5.80 -12.79 -7.48
C ARG A 120 -5.29 -11.87 -8.59
N PRO A 121 -5.78 -11.95 -9.85
CA PRO A 121 -5.34 -10.99 -10.87
C PRO A 121 -5.73 -9.55 -10.51
N LEU A 122 -6.87 -9.32 -9.84
CA LEU A 122 -7.24 -8.01 -9.31
C LEU A 122 -6.22 -7.50 -8.30
N HIS A 123 -5.86 -8.30 -7.29
CA HIS A 123 -4.86 -7.94 -6.29
C HIS A 123 -3.50 -7.64 -6.93
N LEU A 124 -3.03 -8.49 -7.83
CA LEU A 124 -1.73 -8.30 -8.50
C LEU A 124 -1.73 -7.06 -9.41
N GLY A 125 -2.79 -6.88 -10.21
CA GLY A 125 -2.94 -5.71 -11.08
C GLY A 125 -3.03 -4.41 -10.27
N THR A 126 -3.81 -4.42 -9.19
CA THR A 126 -3.91 -3.29 -8.26
C THR A 126 -2.55 -2.94 -7.67
N ASN A 127 -1.78 -3.93 -7.19
CA ASN A 127 -0.44 -3.68 -6.67
C ASN A 127 0.55 -3.19 -7.74
N ALA A 128 0.41 -3.60 -9.00
CA ALA A 128 1.22 -3.05 -10.08
C ALA A 128 0.94 -1.54 -10.29
N VAL A 129 -0.33 -1.14 -10.25
CA VAL A 129 -0.72 0.28 -10.32
C VAL A 129 -0.22 1.05 -9.08
N ILE A 130 -0.35 0.46 -7.88
CA ILE A 130 0.18 1.05 -6.65
C ILE A 130 1.69 1.26 -6.75
N LEU A 131 2.45 0.34 -7.35
CA LEU A 131 3.90 0.50 -7.50
C LEU A 131 4.27 1.80 -8.23
N ILE A 132 3.62 2.03 -9.37
CA ILE A 132 3.84 3.21 -10.21
C ILE A 132 3.34 4.46 -9.49
N GLY A 133 2.13 4.38 -8.93
CA GLY A 133 1.53 5.49 -8.20
C GLY A 133 2.31 5.87 -6.95
N LEU A 134 2.92 4.92 -6.24
CA LEU A 134 3.71 5.16 -5.04
C LEU A 134 4.98 5.95 -5.37
N ALA A 135 5.66 5.64 -6.49
CA ALA A 135 6.80 6.43 -6.94
C ALA A 135 6.39 7.89 -7.24
N TRP A 136 5.27 8.08 -7.95
CA TRP A 136 4.75 9.40 -8.31
C TRP A 136 4.28 10.20 -7.08
N VAL A 137 3.50 9.61 -6.20
CA VAL A 137 3.00 10.25 -4.98
C VAL A 137 4.15 10.55 -4.02
N SER A 138 5.19 9.71 -3.97
CA SER A 138 6.37 9.96 -3.14
C SER A 138 7.16 11.16 -3.68
N TRP A 139 7.33 11.26 -4.99
CA TRP A 139 7.99 12.40 -5.62
C TRP A 139 7.24 13.72 -5.34
N THR A 140 5.96 13.77 -5.68
CA THR A 140 5.12 14.98 -5.48
C THR A 140 4.94 15.31 -3.99
N GLY A 141 4.86 14.30 -3.12
CA GLY A 141 4.79 14.49 -1.68
C GLY A 141 6.08 15.06 -1.10
N TRP A 142 7.24 14.69 -1.66
CA TRP A 142 8.52 15.26 -1.26
C TRP A 142 8.58 16.76 -1.60
N GLU A 143 8.15 17.15 -2.80
CA GLU A 143 8.04 18.56 -3.19
C GLU A 143 7.15 19.34 -2.22
N VAL A 144 6.00 18.77 -1.84
CA VAL A 144 5.08 19.36 -0.86
C VAL A 144 5.76 19.51 0.50
N VAL A 145 6.40 18.47 1.03
CA VAL A 145 7.11 18.51 2.32
C VAL A 145 8.19 19.59 2.34
N GLN A 146 8.93 19.78 1.25
CA GLN A 146 9.96 20.81 1.17
C GLN A 146 9.40 22.24 1.34
N GLN A 147 8.15 22.48 0.94
CA GLN A 147 7.47 23.77 1.14
C GLN A 147 7.07 24.06 2.61
N TYR A 148 7.23 23.07 3.51
CA TYR A 148 7.00 23.24 4.94
C TYR A 148 8.29 23.27 5.76
N ILE A 149 9.40 22.77 5.20
CA ILE A 149 10.69 22.69 5.89
C ILE A 149 11.62 23.86 5.52
N ARG A 150 11.48 24.41 4.31
CA ARG A 150 12.14 25.66 3.90
C ARG A 150 11.33 26.86 4.36
#